data_AF-A0A8U1F4V4-F1
#
_entry.id   AF-A0A8U1F4V4-F1
#
_cell.length_a   1.000
_cell.length_b   1.000
_cell.length_c   1.000
_cell.angle_alpha   90.00
_cell.angle_beta   90.00
_cell.angle_gamma   90.00
#
_symmetry.space_group_name_H-M   'P 1'
#
loop_
_entity.id
_entity.type
_entity.pdbx_description
1 polymer ?
#
loop_
_entity_poly.entity_id
_entity_poly.type
_entity_poly.pdbx_seq_one_letter_code
_entity_poly.pdbx_strand_id
1 'polypeptide(L)'
;MEKHEDVQYCFQDGNSSCRKALLSTSIYITLYIFFSLFSAVTVFLNVLVIISISHFKQLHTPTNLLILSLAVSDLLVGLIVIPVVTVALMESCWGFGEYFCVFQIYVTLLCTSLSLGNLVLISIDRYVAVCDPLLYHSKITTTRMMCCISITWCCCIIYRAAIIKNFVNVHVPSRCFNECFIVEGSIWVNIIDLVVTMVVPCSIIITLYMKIFVVARSQARNVFSKEAASVSGVKTVRANKSERKATKTLAIVVVNYFCCWIPFLFVFFFSFLIVNLLLVIIGFLPLVNSLINPIIYAFFYPWFKVTAKHILTLNLRRS
;
A
#
# COMPACT_ATOMS: atom_id res chain seq x y z
N MET A 1 -1.84 27.55 44.51
CA MET A 1 -0.52 27.62 43.86
C MET A 1 -0.69 27.00 42.48
N GLU A 2 -1.04 27.84 41.50
CA GLU A 2 -1.20 27.40 40.10
C GLU A 2 0.13 26.84 39.60
N LYS A 3 0.12 25.58 39.14
CA LYS A 3 1.23 25.00 38.39
C LYS A 3 1.28 25.74 37.06
N HIS A 4 2.16 26.73 36.94
CA HIS A 4 2.57 27.24 35.64
C HIS A 4 3.21 26.06 34.88
N GLU A 5 2.51 25.48 33.91
CA GLU A 5 3.13 24.63 32.91
C GLU A 5 4.03 25.52 32.05
N ASP A 6 5.35 25.43 32.26
CA ASP A 6 6.33 26.11 31.43
C ASP A 6 6.16 25.64 29.97
N VAL A 7 5.65 26.53 29.13
CA VAL A 7 5.45 26.26 27.70
C VAL A 7 6.82 26.17 27.03
N GLN A 8 7.27 24.94 26.75
CA GLN A 8 8.56 24.72 26.09
C GLN A 8 8.41 24.79 24.56
N TYR A 9 9.16 25.71 23.95
CA TYR A 9 9.21 25.90 22.50
C TYR A 9 10.36 25.11 21.86
N CYS A 10 10.24 24.80 20.56
CA CYS A 10 11.25 24.05 19.80
C CYS A 10 12.54 24.84 19.55
N PHE A 11 12.44 26.16 19.36
CA PHE A 11 13.55 27.06 19.03
C PHE A 11 13.38 28.39 19.79
N GLN A 12 14.47 29.03 20.21
CA GLN A 12 14.45 30.25 21.04
C GLN A 12 14.22 31.58 20.28
N ASP A 13 13.87 31.53 19.00
CA ASP A 13 13.55 32.74 18.22
C ASP A 13 12.07 33.14 18.40
N GLY A 14 11.82 34.43 18.67
CA GLY A 14 10.53 34.98 19.11
C GLY A 14 9.29 34.56 18.31
N ASN A 15 8.17 34.38 19.04
CA ASN A 15 6.76 34.18 18.64
C ASN A 15 6.40 33.22 17.47
N SER A 16 7.36 32.54 16.84
CA SER A 16 7.17 31.72 15.62
C SER A 16 7.57 30.25 15.80
N SER A 17 7.78 29.81 17.03
CA SER A 17 8.22 28.45 17.33
C SER A 17 7.07 27.54 17.77
N CYS A 18 7.14 26.26 17.41
CA CYS A 18 6.18 25.26 17.85
C CYS A 18 6.27 24.99 19.34
N ARG A 19 5.10 24.78 19.96
CA ARG A 19 4.99 24.23 21.31
C ARG A 19 5.30 22.73 21.26
N LYS A 20 6.14 22.26 22.18
CA LYS A 20 6.35 20.82 22.37
C LYS A 20 5.08 20.16 22.92
N ALA A 21 4.65 19.08 22.29
CA ALA A 21 3.58 18.25 22.83
C ALA A 21 4.06 17.54 24.10
N LEU A 22 3.33 17.74 25.20
CA LEU A 22 3.62 17.10 26.49
C LEU A 22 2.91 15.74 26.55
N LEU A 23 3.49 14.74 25.89
CA LEU A 23 3.07 13.35 26.08
C LEU A 23 3.79 12.78 27.30
N SER A 24 3.10 11.97 28.11
CA SER A 24 3.78 11.28 29.22
C SER A 24 4.92 10.40 28.68
N THR A 25 6.06 10.40 29.36
CA THR A 25 7.26 9.68 28.91
C THR A 25 6.98 8.21 28.62
N SER A 26 6.15 7.55 29.43
CA SER A 26 5.76 6.16 29.23
C SER A 26 4.97 5.94 27.93
N ILE A 27 4.02 6.82 27.60
CA ILE A 27 3.24 6.73 26.35
C ILE A 27 4.15 7.01 25.15
N TYR A 28 5.02 8.03 25.23
CA TYR A 28 5.98 8.36 24.19
C TYR A 28 6.88 7.17 23.86
N ILE A 29 7.54 6.57 24.85
CA ILE A 29 8.42 5.40 24.66
C ILE A 29 7.63 4.23 24.08
N THR A 30 6.43 3.97 24.59
CA THR A 30 5.59 2.85 24.13
C THR A 30 5.21 3.00 22.65
N LEU A 31 4.75 4.19 22.22
CA LEU A 31 4.37 4.44 20.84
C LEU A 31 5.59 4.40 19.90
N TYR A 32 6.72 4.95 20.32
CA TYR A 32 7.94 4.94 19.52
C TYR A 32 8.44 3.51 19.25
N ILE A 33 8.45 2.66 20.28
CA ILE A 33 8.78 1.23 20.15
C ILE A 33 7.76 0.54 19.24
N PHE A 34 6.48 0.78 19.44
CA PHE A 34 5.41 0.18 18.63
C PHE A 34 5.59 0.48 17.13
N PHE A 35 5.75 1.75 16.76
CA PHE A 35 5.90 2.13 15.35
C PHE A 35 7.23 1.69 14.74
N SER A 36 8.30 1.67 15.53
CA SER A 36 9.61 1.16 15.09
C SER A 36 9.56 -0.34 14.82
N LEU A 37 8.92 -1.13 15.70
CA LEU A 37 8.66 -2.55 15.47
C LEU A 37 7.76 -2.76 14.24
N PHE A 38 6.74 -1.93 14.08
CA PHE A 38 5.84 -1.98 12.93
C PHE A 38 6.59 -1.77 11.60
N SER A 39 7.46 -0.76 11.54
CA SER A 39 8.36 -0.52 10.39
C SER A 39 9.27 -1.73 10.15
N ALA A 40 9.96 -2.22 11.17
CA ALA A 40 10.89 -3.33 11.06
C ALA A 40 10.22 -4.61 10.52
N VAL A 41 9.04 -4.95 11.02
CA VAL A 41 8.27 -6.12 10.54
C VAL A 41 7.81 -5.90 9.10
N THR A 42 7.34 -4.71 8.75
CA THR A 42 6.92 -4.38 7.37
C THR A 42 8.09 -4.54 6.39
N VAL A 43 9.27 -4.03 6.74
CA VAL A 43 10.50 -4.16 5.95
C VAL A 43 10.88 -5.64 5.82
N PHE A 44 10.97 -6.35 6.94
CA PHE A 44 11.39 -7.75 6.97
C PHE A 44 10.49 -8.63 6.08
N LEU A 45 9.17 -8.52 6.23
CA LEU A 45 8.22 -9.34 5.48
C LEU A 45 8.25 -9.03 3.98
N ASN A 46 8.34 -7.75 3.59
CA ASN A 46 8.42 -7.38 2.17
C ASN A 46 9.77 -7.78 1.54
N VAL A 47 10.88 -7.69 2.27
CA VAL A 47 12.18 -8.25 1.84
C VAL A 47 12.08 -9.76 1.61
N LEU A 48 11.41 -10.50 2.50
CA LEU A 48 11.19 -11.95 2.30
C LEU A 48 10.39 -12.25 1.03
N VAL A 49 9.36 -11.44 0.72
CA VAL A 49 8.59 -11.58 -0.52
C VAL A 49 9.47 -11.31 -1.74
N ILE A 50 10.25 -10.23 -1.71
CA ILE A 50 11.17 -9.85 -2.79
C ILE A 50 12.19 -10.96 -3.04
N ILE A 51 12.91 -11.41 -2.00
CA ILE A 51 13.90 -12.49 -2.12
C ILE A 51 13.24 -13.78 -2.62
N SER A 52 12.06 -14.13 -2.11
CA SER A 52 11.34 -15.33 -2.54
C SER A 52 11.05 -15.32 -4.04
N ILE A 53 10.57 -14.22 -4.59
CA ILE A 53 10.19 -14.17 -6.01
C ILE A 53 11.44 -14.02 -6.89
N SER A 54 12.38 -13.15 -6.51
CA SER A 54 13.58 -12.85 -7.31
C SER A 54 14.60 -14.00 -7.35
N HIS A 55 14.70 -14.80 -6.29
CA HIS A 55 15.66 -15.90 -6.22
C HIS A 55 15.18 -17.16 -6.95
N PHE A 56 13.90 -17.50 -6.81
CA PHE A 56 13.35 -18.76 -7.32
C PHE A 56 12.73 -18.57 -8.71
N LYS A 57 13.49 -18.89 -9.77
CA LYS A 57 13.08 -18.71 -11.17
C LYS A 57 11.71 -19.30 -11.53
N GLN A 58 11.34 -20.43 -10.89
CA GLN A 58 10.03 -21.06 -11.06
C GLN A 58 8.84 -20.15 -10.68
N LEU A 59 9.09 -19.10 -9.90
CA LEU A 59 8.09 -18.12 -9.47
C LEU A 59 8.00 -16.91 -10.40
N HIS A 60 8.78 -16.83 -11.49
CA HIS A 60 8.74 -15.70 -12.43
C HIS A 60 7.51 -15.75 -13.37
N THR A 61 6.32 -15.71 -12.79
CA THR A 61 5.04 -15.63 -13.49
C THR A 61 4.54 -14.18 -13.53
N PRO A 62 3.67 -13.81 -14.50
CA PRO A 62 3.14 -12.44 -14.59
C PRO A 62 2.50 -11.94 -13.28
N THR A 63 1.70 -12.78 -12.63
CA THR A 63 1.07 -12.45 -11.34
C THR A 63 2.07 -12.25 -10.22
N ASN A 64 3.11 -13.09 -10.13
CA ASN A 64 4.13 -12.95 -9.09
C ASN A 64 5.01 -11.72 -9.34
N LEU A 65 5.22 -11.30 -10.59
CA LEU A 65 5.90 -10.03 -10.86
C LEU A 65 5.10 -8.82 -10.37
N LEU A 66 3.77 -8.86 -10.43
CA LEU A 66 2.92 -7.83 -9.83
C LEU A 66 3.01 -7.83 -8.30
N ILE A 67 3.02 -9.01 -7.67
CA ILE A 67 3.24 -9.14 -6.23
C ILE A 67 4.63 -8.60 -5.84
N LEU A 68 5.66 -8.89 -6.63
CA LEU A 68 7.01 -8.36 -6.44
C LEU A 68 7.02 -6.83 -6.52
N SER A 69 6.40 -6.26 -7.56
CA SER A 69 6.30 -4.79 -7.71
C SER A 69 5.58 -4.13 -6.54
N LEU A 70 4.47 -4.73 -6.07
CA LEU A 70 3.76 -4.26 -4.88
C LEU A 70 4.64 -4.35 -3.62
N ALA A 71 5.37 -5.45 -3.43
CA ALA A 71 6.30 -5.61 -2.30
C ALA A 71 7.45 -4.59 -2.32
N VAL A 72 7.94 -4.18 -3.49
CA VAL A 72 8.95 -3.10 -3.58
C VAL A 72 8.35 -1.75 -3.17
N SER A 73 7.12 -1.45 -3.57
CA SER A 73 6.41 -0.24 -3.10
C SER A 73 6.19 -0.26 -1.58
N ASP A 74 5.73 -1.39 -1.04
CA ASP A 74 5.48 -1.58 0.40
C ASP A 74 6.78 -1.57 1.22
N LEU A 75 7.90 -2.01 0.64
CA LEU A 75 9.22 -1.88 1.25
C LEU A 75 9.61 -0.41 1.43
N LEU A 76 9.35 0.46 0.45
CA LEU A 76 9.60 1.90 0.58
C LEU A 76 8.73 2.53 1.68
N VAL A 77 7.49 2.07 1.83
CA VAL A 77 6.62 2.47 2.96
C VAL A 77 7.24 2.07 4.29
N GLY A 78 7.71 0.82 4.40
CA GLY A 78 8.41 0.29 5.57
C GLY A 78 9.67 1.06 5.95
N LEU A 79 10.53 1.35 4.96
CA LEU A 79 11.85 1.94 5.16
C LEU A 79 11.83 3.46 5.38
N ILE A 80 10.92 4.17 4.69
CA ILE A 80 10.95 5.64 4.64
C ILE A 80 9.68 6.21 5.27
N VAL A 81 8.51 5.83 4.77
CA VAL A 81 7.25 6.48 5.15
C VAL A 81 6.93 6.26 6.63
N ILE A 82 6.94 5.02 7.11
CA ILE A 82 6.57 4.71 8.50
C ILE A 82 7.54 5.38 9.50
N PRO A 83 8.88 5.27 9.36
CA PRO A 83 9.80 5.95 10.29
C PRO A 83 9.62 7.46 10.30
N VAL A 84 9.47 8.08 9.13
CA VAL A 84 9.31 9.54 9.04
C VAL A 84 7.97 9.98 9.62
N VAL A 85 6.88 9.28 9.31
CA VAL A 85 5.55 9.53 9.93
C VAL A 85 5.59 9.30 11.44
N THR A 86 6.41 8.37 11.94
CA THR A 86 6.60 8.17 13.38
C THR A 86 7.25 9.38 14.02
N VAL A 87 8.36 9.86 13.47
CA VAL A 87 9.06 11.05 13.96
C VAL A 87 8.14 12.26 13.90
N ALA A 88 7.44 12.44 12.80
CA ALA A 88 6.41 13.44 12.58
C ALA A 88 5.30 13.48 13.64
N LEU A 89 4.82 12.30 14.07
CA LEU A 89 3.76 12.18 15.08
C LEU A 89 4.29 12.37 16.50
N MET A 90 5.53 11.97 16.76
CA MET A 90 6.13 11.97 18.10
C MET A 90 6.87 13.27 18.42
N GLU A 91 7.51 13.87 17.43
CA GLU A 91 8.31 15.09 17.56
C GLU A 91 7.52 16.29 17.08
N SER A 92 7.29 17.25 17.97
CA SER A 92 6.66 18.52 17.59
C SER A 92 7.62 19.45 16.83
N CYS A 93 8.92 19.16 16.89
CA CYS A 93 9.99 19.97 16.30
C CYS A 93 10.54 19.28 15.05
N TRP A 94 10.53 19.97 13.90
CA TRP A 94 11.07 19.42 12.67
C TRP A 94 12.50 19.90 12.44
N GLY A 95 13.48 19.02 12.69
CA GLY A 95 14.91 19.33 12.54
C GLY A 95 15.53 18.92 11.19
N PHE A 96 14.80 18.24 10.32
CA PHE A 96 15.33 17.67 9.06
C PHE A 96 15.35 18.66 7.89
N GLY A 97 14.81 19.87 8.09
CA GLY A 97 14.74 20.92 7.09
C GLY A 97 13.64 20.72 6.03
N GLU A 98 13.52 21.73 5.17
CA GLU A 98 12.45 21.86 4.16
C GLU A 98 12.54 20.80 3.05
N TYR A 99 13.74 20.49 2.57
CA TYR A 99 13.92 19.53 1.47
C TYR A 99 13.50 18.12 1.88
N PHE A 100 13.80 17.72 3.11
CA PHE A 100 13.39 16.42 3.62
C PHE A 100 11.87 16.36 3.83
N CYS A 101 11.25 17.48 4.24
CA CYS A 101 9.79 17.62 4.29
C CYS A 101 9.13 17.44 2.91
N VAL A 102 9.68 18.04 1.85
CA VAL A 102 9.17 17.85 0.48
C VAL A 102 9.37 16.40 0.03
N PHE A 103 10.56 15.84 0.30
CA PHE A 103 10.92 14.48 -0.07
C PHE A 103 10.00 13.45 0.57
N GLN A 104 9.72 13.56 1.87
CA GLN A 104 8.86 12.59 2.57
C GLN A 104 7.40 12.65 2.11
N ILE A 105 6.87 13.84 1.81
CA ILE A 105 5.53 13.99 1.20
C ILE A 105 5.51 13.34 -0.18
N TYR A 106 6.51 13.64 -1.01
CA TYR A 106 6.64 13.06 -2.34
C TYR A 106 6.69 11.53 -2.30
N VAL A 107 7.52 10.93 -1.43
CA VAL A 107 7.63 9.47 -1.28
C VAL A 107 6.33 8.87 -0.78
N THR A 108 5.63 9.51 0.16
CA THR A 108 4.34 9.03 0.69
C THR A 108 3.27 8.98 -0.40
N LEU A 109 3.13 10.06 -1.18
CA LEU A 109 2.19 10.15 -2.29
C LEU A 109 2.57 9.21 -3.44
N LEU A 110 3.86 9.02 -3.69
CA LEU A 110 4.37 8.10 -4.70
C LEU A 110 4.05 6.65 -4.34
N CYS A 111 4.38 6.19 -3.12
CA CYS A 111 4.13 4.81 -2.68
C CYS A 111 2.64 4.47 -2.72
N THR A 112 1.79 5.44 -2.36
CA THR A 112 0.33 5.33 -2.48
C THR A 112 -0.11 5.07 -3.92
N SER A 113 0.34 5.90 -4.86
CA SER A 113 0.02 5.76 -6.28
C SER A 113 0.57 4.47 -6.87
N LEU A 114 1.77 4.07 -6.50
CA LEU A 114 2.39 2.82 -6.94
C LEU A 114 1.61 1.61 -6.42
N SER A 115 1.24 1.59 -5.14
CA SER A 115 0.41 0.52 -4.57
C SER A 115 -0.90 0.38 -5.33
N LEU A 116 -1.64 1.48 -5.52
CA LEU A 116 -2.93 1.45 -6.22
C LEU A 116 -2.80 1.08 -7.71
N GLY A 117 -1.78 1.60 -8.40
CA GLY A 117 -1.49 1.23 -9.78
C GLY A 117 -1.19 -0.26 -9.94
N ASN A 118 -0.42 -0.85 -9.02
CA ASN A 118 -0.19 -2.29 -8.97
C ASN A 118 -1.48 -3.07 -8.72
N LEU A 119 -2.38 -2.58 -7.86
CA LEU A 119 -3.70 -3.22 -7.64
C LEU A 119 -4.58 -3.18 -8.89
N VAL A 120 -4.53 -2.11 -9.68
CA VAL A 120 -5.20 -2.06 -11.00
C VAL A 120 -4.65 -3.14 -11.92
N LEU A 121 -3.33 -3.27 -12.04
CA LEU A 121 -2.70 -4.30 -12.87
C LEU A 121 -3.05 -5.71 -12.38
N ILE A 122 -3.04 -5.95 -11.06
CA ILE A 122 -3.49 -7.21 -10.44
C ILE A 122 -4.95 -7.51 -10.81
N SER A 123 -5.81 -6.49 -10.77
CA SER A 123 -7.22 -6.62 -11.14
C SER A 123 -7.39 -6.99 -12.62
N ILE A 124 -6.60 -6.40 -13.50
CA ILE A 124 -6.60 -6.71 -14.94
C ILE A 124 -6.11 -8.14 -15.18
N ASP A 125 -4.98 -8.54 -14.58
CA ASP A 125 -4.45 -9.90 -14.68
C ASP A 125 -5.49 -10.94 -14.26
N ARG A 126 -6.14 -10.72 -13.11
CA ARG A 126 -7.19 -11.61 -12.61
C ARG A 126 -8.45 -11.59 -13.45
N TYR A 127 -8.83 -10.44 -13.99
CA TYR A 127 -9.95 -10.33 -14.91
C TYR A 127 -9.72 -11.17 -16.16
N VAL A 128 -8.56 -11.03 -16.82
CA VAL A 128 -8.27 -11.80 -18.04
C VAL A 128 -8.19 -13.30 -17.72
N ALA A 129 -7.59 -13.68 -16.59
CA ALA A 129 -7.49 -15.08 -16.18
C ALA A 129 -8.85 -15.77 -15.97
N VAL A 130 -9.84 -15.04 -15.43
CA VAL A 130 -11.15 -15.62 -15.09
C VAL A 130 -12.19 -15.43 -16.20
N CYS A 131 -12.23 -14.24 -16.81
CA CYS A 131 -13.23 -13.87 -17.82
C CYS A 131 -12.84 -14.32 -19.23
N ASP A 132 -11.54 -14.29 -19.56
CA ASP A 132 -11.00 -14.63 -20.90
C ASP A 132 -9.93 -15.76 -20.84
N PRO A 133 -10.20 -16.92 -20.22
CA PRO A 133 -9.16 -17.92 -19.91
C PRO A 133 -8.42 -18.45 -21.14
N LEU A 134 -9.09 -18.59 -22.29
CA LEU A 134 -8.48 -19.07 -23.54
C LEU A 134 -7.49 -18.07 -24.15
N LEU A 135 -7.66 -16.78 -23.85
CA LEU A 135 -6.80 -15.70 -24.34
C LEU A 135 -5.76 -15.28 -23.29
N TYR A 136 -5.78 -15.85 -22.09
CA TYR A 136 -4.87 -15.45 -21.02
C TYR A 136 -3.41 -15.59 -21.44
N HIS A 137 -3.01 -16.76 -21.94
CA HIS A 137 -1.62 -17.03 -22.33
C HIS A 137 -1.12 -16.20 -23.52
N SER A 138 -2.02 -15.71 -24.38
CA SER A 138 -1.65 -14.85 -25.51
C SER A 138 -1.66 -13.35 -25.15
N LYS A 139 -2.50 -12.94 -24.21
CA LYS A 139 -2.61 -11.55 -23.73
C LYS A 139 -1.58 -11.23 -22.64
N ILE A 140 -1.49 -12.09 -21.63
CA ILE A 140 -0.70 -11.89 -20.41
C ILE A 140 0.61 -12.67 -20.50
N THR A 141 1.71 -11.94 -20.74
CA THR A 141 3.06 -12.50 -20.80
C THR A 141 3.98 -11.76 -19.83
N THR A 142 5.05 -12.42 -19.39
CA THR A 142 6.03 -11.86 -18.44
C THR A 142 6.63 -10.56 -18.97
N THR A 143 7.02 -10.51 -20.24
CA THR A 143 7.58 -9.30 -20.88
C THR A 143 6.59 -8.14 -20.89
N ARG A 144 5.35 -8.38 -21.31
CA ARG A 144 4.31 -7.34 -21.31
C ARG A 144 4.03 -6.85 -19.89
N MET A 145 4.00 -7.75 -18.91
CA MET A 145 3.78 -7.40 -17.51
C MET A 145 4.91 -6.53 -16.95
N MET A 146 6.17 -6.86 -17.25
CA MET A 146 7.31 -6.02 -16.87
C MET A 146 7.20 -4.63 -17.51
N CYS A 147 6.86 -4.54 -18.80
CA CYS A 147 6.63 -3.25 -19.45
C CYS A 147 5.51 -2.45 -18.79
N CYS A 148 4.37 -3.08 -18.48
CA CYS A 148 3.25 -2.43 -17.79
C CYS A 148 3.67 -1.90 -16.41
N ILE A 149 4.39 -2.70 -15.62
CA ILE A 149 4.93 -2.28 -14.32
C ILE A 149 5.85 -1.08 -14.49
N SER A 150 6.82 -1.13 -15.40
CA SER A 150 7.76 -0.02 -15.65
C SER A 150 7.03 1.25 -16.07
N ILE A 151 6.04 1.16 -16.95
CA ILE A 151 5.22 2.30 -17.38
C ILE A 151 4.47 2.88 -16.17
N THR A 152 3.81 2.04 -15.36
CA THR A 152 3.10 2.50 -14.15
C THR A 152 4.05 3.23 -13.20
N TRP A 153 5.24 2.68 -12.95
CA TRP A 153 6.24 3.33 -12.09
C TRP A 153 6.67 4.69 -12.63
N CYS A 154 7.04 4.76 -13.91
CA CYS A 154 7.43 6.02 -14.56
C CYS A 154 6.29 7.05 -14.52
N CYS A 155 5.06 6.65 -14.83
CA CYS A 155 3.90 7.53 -14.78
C CYS A 155 3.66 8.07 -13.36
N CYS A 156 3.72 7.23 -12.32
CA CYS A 156 3.53 7.67 -10.95
C CYS A 156 4.64 8.64 -10.49
N ILE A 157 5.90 8.33 -10.82
CA ILE A 157 7.07 9.19 -10.51
C ILE A 157 6.91 10.56 -11.17
N ILE A 158 6.68 10.59 -12.49
CA ILE A 158 6.56 11.84 -13.26
C ILE A 158 5.36 12.65 -12.77
N TYR A 159 4.20 12.02 -12.59
CA TYR A 159 2.99 12.69 -12.15
C TYR A 159 3.17 13.34 -10.77
N ARG A 160 3.71 12.59 -9.80
CA ARG A 160 3.94 13.13 -8.44
C ARG A 160 5.00 14.22 -8.44
N ALA A 161 6.05 14.11 -9.26
CA ALA A 161 7.08 15.14 -9.37
C ALA A 161 6.55 16.43 -10.00
N ALA A 162 5.62 16.34 -10.95
CA ALA A 162 4.98 17.50 -11.58
C ALA A 162 4.04 18.24 -10.61
N ILE A 163 3.32 17.48 -9.78
CA ILE A 163 2.26 18.01 -8.92
C ILE A 163 2.78 18.46 -7.54
N ILE A 164 3.91 17.94 -7.04
CA ILE A 164 4.41 18.21 -5.67
C ILE A 164 4.53 19.69 -5.31
N LYS A 165 4.88 20.55 -6.27
CA LYS A 165 4.99 22.01 -6.07
C LYS A 165 3.65 22.68 -5.74
N ASN A 166 2.52 22.06 -6.07
CA ASN A 166 1.18 22.55 -5.72
C ASN A 166 0.77 22.14 -4.30
N PHE A 167 1.48 21.19 -3.69
CA PHE A 167 1.19 20.65 -2.37
C PHE A 167 2.15 21.15 -1.28
N VAL A 168 3.30 21.70 -1.66
CA VAL A 168 4.33 22.16 -0.73
C VAL A 168 4.84 23.53 -1.15
N ASN A 169 4.66 24.53 -0.28
CA ASN A 169 5.26 25.85 -0.44
C ASN A 169 6.57 25.92 0.36
N VAL A 170 7.71 25.99 -0.33
CA VAL A 170 9.06 25.96 0.28
C VAL A 170 9.40 27.27 1.01
N HIS A 171 8.60 28.33 0.88
CA HIS A 171 8.90 29.64 1.48
C HIS A 171 8.54 29.77 2.97
N VAL A 172 7.96 28.73 3.58
CA VAL A 172 7.58 28.75 4.99
C VAL A 172 8.73 28.16 5.82
N PRO A 173 9.27 28.89 6.82
CA PRO A 173 10.37 28.39 7.62
C PRO A 173 9.92 27.16 8.41
N SER A 174 10.21 25.97 7.88
CA SER A 174 9.78 24.65 8.36
C SER A 174 10.46 24.26 9.68
N ARG A 175 10.13 24.96 10.76
CA ARG A 175 10.57 24.62 12.12
C ARG A 175 9.57 23.73 12.85
N CYS A 176 8.38 23.60 12.28
CA CYS A 176 7.22 22.90 12.80
C CYS A 176 6.77 21.81 11.81
N PHE A 177 6.51 20.59 12.28
CA PHE A 177 6.02 19.53 11.39
C PHE A 177 4.62 19.83 10.83
N ASN A 178 3.73 20.45 11.61
CA ASN A 178 2.40 20.86 11.13
C ASN A 178 2.46 21.90 10.00
N GLU A 179 3.57 22.65 9.88
CA GLU A 179 3.80 23.60 8.79
C GLU A 179 4.44 22.95 7.56
N CYS A 180 4.86 21.68 7.65
CA CYS A 180 5.22 20.86 6.50
C CYS A 180 3.99 20.52 5.62
N PHE A 181 2.77 20.71 6.15
CA PHE A 181 1.50 20.51 5.44
C PHE A 181 0.83 21.85 5.16
N ILE A 182 1.31 22.59 4.17
CA ILE A 182 0.56 23.75 3.70
C ILE A 182 0.03 23.43 2.30
N VAL A 183 -1.20 22.91 2.27
CA VAL A 183 -1.99 22.74 1.06
C VAL A 183 -2.51 24.11 0.63
N GLU A 184 -1.58 24.96 0.16
CA GLU A 184 -1.86 26.18 -0.59
C GLU A 184 -2.13 25.87 -2.08
N GLY A 185 -2.54 24.64 -2.39
CA GLY A 185 -2.98 24.24 -3.72
C GLY A 185 -4.40 24.72 -3.99
N SER A 186 -4.67 25.18 -5.21
CA SER A 186 -6.04 25.43 -5.68
C SER A 186 -6.92 24.21 -5.42
N ILE A 187 -8.10 24.41 -4.81
CA ILE A 187 -9.07 23.34 -4.50
C ILE A 187 -9.32 22.45 -5.73
N TRP A 188 -9.33 23.03 -6.93
CA TRP A 188 -9.49 22.32 -8.19
C TRP A 188 -8.36 21.32 -8.48
N VAL A 189 -7.10 21.68 -8.20
CA VAL A 189 -5.96 20.78 -8.39
C VAL A 189 -6.05 19.60 -7.42
N ASN A 190 -6.44 19.84 -6.16
CA ASN A 190 -6.64 18.78 -5.18
C ASN A 190 -7.77 17.81 -5.58
N ILE A 191 -8.89 18.35 -6.09
CA ILE A 191 -9.99 17.54 -6.61
C ILE A 191 -9.53 16.70 -7.81
N ILE A 192 -8.80 17.29 -8.75
CA ILE A 192 -8.27 16.58 -9.92
C ILE A 192 -7.30 15.48 -9.48
N ASP A 193 -6.36 15.77 -8.58
CA ASP A 193 -5.41 14.80 -8.04
C ASP A 193 -6.14 13.62 -7.40
N LEU A 194 -7.14 13.89 -6.57
CA LEU A 194 -7.94 12.86 -5.94
C LEU A 194 -8.70 12.01 -6.96
N VAL A 195 -9.31 12.63 -7.97
CA VAL A 195 -10.06 11.90 -9.01
C VAL A 195 -9.12 10.99 -9.79
N VAL A 196 -7.98 11.53 -10.25
CA VAL A 196 -7.02 10.81 -11.09
C VAL A 196 -6.30 9.71 -10.29
N THR A 197 -5.89 9.99 -9.06
CA THR A 197 -5.02 9.10 -8.29
C THR A 197 -5.76 8.15 -7.36
N MET A 198 -7.06 8.37 -7.10
CA MET A 198 -7.88 7.48 -6.26
C MET A 198 -9.17 7.04 -6.95
N VAL A 199 -10.04 7.97 -7.35
CA VAL A 199 -11.40 7.62 -7.81
C VAL A 199 -11.39 6.77 -9.08
N VAL A 200 -10.61 7.18 -10.09
CA VAL A 200 -10.53 6.45 -11.37
C VAL A 200 -9.94 5.04 -11.18
N PRO A 201 -8.76 4.85 -10.54
CA PRO A 201 -8.22 3.53 -10.27
C PRO A 201 -9.17 2.63 -9.45
N CYS A 202 -9.77 3.17 -8.38
CA CYS A 202 -10.72 2.42 -7.55
C CYS A 202 -11.95 1.97 -8.33
N SER A 203 -12.50 2.85 -9.19
CA SER A 203 -13.65 2.52 -10.05
C SER A 203 -13.32 1.41 -11.05
N ILE A 204 -12.10 1.42 -11.61
CA ILE A 204 -11.61 0.34 -12.49
C ILE A 204 -11.54 -0.97 -11.72
N ILE A 205 -10.90 -0.97 -10.53
CA ILE A 205 -10.78 -2.17 -9.68
C ILE A 205 -12.16 -2.74 -9.35
N ILE A 206 -13.08 -1.92 -8.85
CA ILE A 206 -14.44 -2.34 -8.46
C ILE A 206 -15.15 -2.95 -9.67
N THR A 207 -15.12 -2.28 -10.82
CA THR A 207 -15.78 -2.77 -12.05
C THR A 207 -15.22 -4.12 -12.49
N LEU A 208 -13.90 -4.29 -12.48
CA LEU A 208 -13.26 -5.56 -12.86
C LEU A 208 -13.62 -6.69 -11.89
N TYR A 209 -13.59 -6.44 -10.58
CA TYR A 209 -13.96 -7.44 -9.57
C TYR A 209 -15.44 -7.81 -9.59
N MET A 210 -16.33 -6.86 -9.89
CA MET A 210 -17.74 -7.15 -10.10
C MET A 210 -17.94 -8.10 -11.28
N LYS A 211 -17.25 -7.86 -12.41
CA LYS A 211 -17.29 -8.78 -13.56
C LYS A 211 -16.71 -10.15 -13.23
N ILE A 212 -15.58 -10.22 -12.53
CA ILE A 212 -14.98 -11.48 -12.05
C ILE A 212 -15.98 -12.26 -11.19
N PHE A 213 -16.65 -11.58 -10.25
CA PHE A 213 -17.63 -12.20 -9.37
C PHE A 213 -18.82 -12.79 -10.14
N VAL A 214 -19.37 -12.04 -11.11
CA VAL A 214 -20.48 -12.50 -11.95
C VAL A 214 -20.08 -13.75 -12.74
N VAL A 215 -18.92 -13.73 -13.40
CA VAL A 215 -18.43 -14.88 -14.18
C VAL A 215 -18.15 -16.08 -13.27
N ALA A 216 -17.48 -15.88 -12.14
CA ALA A 216 -17.19 -16.95 -11.19
C ALA A 216 -18.48 -17.60 -10.63
N ARG A 217 -19.52 -16.80 -10.36
CA ARG A 217 -20.84 -17.31 -9.93
C ARG A 217 -21.54 -18.09 -11.04
N SER A 218 -21.47 -17.61 -12.29
CA SER A 218 -22.01 -18.32 -13.45
C SER A 218 -21.32 -19.67 -13.66
N GLN A 219 -19.98 -19.70 -13.61
CA GLN A 219 -19.20 -20.93 -13.69
C GLN A 219 -19.56 -21.91 -12.57
N ALA A 220 -19.70 -21.44 -11.32
CA ALA A 220 -20.10 -22.30 -10.20
C ALA A 220 -21.48 -22.93 -10.43
N ARG A 221 -22.49 -22.15 -10.88
CA ARG A 221 -23.82 -22.68 -11.20
C ARG A 221 -23.78 -23.75 -12.28
N ASN A 222 -22.97 -23.55 -13.32
CA ASN A 222 -22.83 -24.49 -14.43
C ASN A 222 -22.06 -25.76 -14.06
N VAL A 223 -21.20 -25.72 -13.04
CA VAL A 223 -20.55 -26.92 -12.50
C VAL A 223 -21.54 -27.73 -11.67
N PHE A 224 -22.31 -27.10 -10.78
CA PHE A 224 -23.34 -27.79 -9.99
C PHE A 224 -24.44 -28.40 -10.87
N SER A 225 -24.79 -27.80 -12.01
CA SER A 225 -25.74 -28.40 -12.96
C SER A 225 -25.15 -29.55 -13.78
N LYS A 226 -23.82 -29.59 -13.99
CA LYS A 226 -23.12 -30.66 -14.73
C LYS A 226 -22.69 -31.84 -13.85
N GLU A 227 -22.43 -31.63 -12.56
CA GLU A 227 -22.16 -32.71 -11.60
C GLU A 227 -23.41 -33.59 -11.36
N ALA A 228 -24.61 -33.09 -11.67
CA ALA A 228 -25.82 -33.91 -11.74
C ALA A 228 -25.90 -34.80 -13.01
N ALA A 229 -24.98 -34.65 -13.98
CA ALA A 229 -25.11 -35.23 -15.32
C ALA A 229 -23.92 -36.08 -15.85
N SER A 230 -22.70 -36.04 -15.30
CA SER A 230 -21.63 -37.00 -15.72
C SER A 230 -20.37 -37.06 -14.85
N VAL A 231 -19.76 -38.26 -14.79
CA VAL A 231 -18.55 -38.65 -14.05
C VAL A 231 -17.35 -38.75 -15.00
N SER A 232 -16.58 -37.68 -15.26
CA SER A 232 -15.26 -37.77 -15.94
C SER A 232 -14.36 -36.51 -15.92
N GLY A 233 -14.39 -35.68 -14.86
CA GLY A 233 -13.75 -34.34 -14.87
C GLY A 233 -12.45 -34.11 -14.07
N VAL A 234 -11.71 -35.14 -13.62
CA VAL A 234 -10.74 -34.99 -12.50
C VAL A 234 -9.55 -34.04 -12.80
N LYS A 235 -9.06 -33.95 -14.05
CA LYS A 235 -7.87 -33.11 -14.37
C LYS A 235 -8.19 -31.62 -14.58
N THR A 236 -9.30 -31.28 -15.23
CA THR A 236 -9.75 -29.89 -15.44
C THR A 236 -10.27 -29.24 -14.15
N VAL A 237 -10.83 -30.04 -13.24
CA VAL A 237 -11.30 -29.56 -11.93
C VAL A 237 -10.16 -29.10 -11.02
N ARG A 238 -8.97 -29.74 -11.09
CA ARG A 238 -7.82 -29.40 -10.23
C ARG A 238 -7.16 -28.06 -10.61
N ALA A 239 -7.00 -27.79 -11.91
CA ALA A 239 -6.49 -26.51 -12.41
C ALA A 239 -7.44 -25.33 -12.09
N ASN A 240 -8.75 -25.54 -12.22
CA ASN A 240 -9.76 -24.56 -11.82
C ASN A 240 -9.74 -24.26 -10.30
N LYS A 241 -9.40 -25.24 -9.46
CA LYS A 241 -9.34 -25.08 -8.00
C LYS A 241 -8.12 -24.26 -7.54
N SER A 242 -6.96 -24.42 -8.17
CA SER A 242 -5.76 -23.62 -7.87
C SER A 242 -5.87 -22.18 -8.34
N GLU A 243 -6.39 -21.95 -9.56
CA GLU A 243 -6.62 -20.60 -10.08
C GLU A 243 -7.64 -19.84 -9.23
N ARG A 244 -8.72 -20.51 -8.81
CA ARG A 244 -9.72 -19.92 -7.90
C ARG A 244 -9.13 -19.54 -6.54
N LYS A 245 -8.14 -20.29 -6.04
CA LYS A 245 -7.42 -19.96 -4.79
C LYS A 245 -6.50 -18.75 -4.96
N ALA A 246 -5.78 -18.65 -6.08
CA ALA A 246 -4.94 -17.49 -6.39
C ALA A 246 -5.78 -16.21 -6.56
N THR A 247 -6.88 -16.29 -7.32
CA THR A 247 -7.82 -15.16 -7.48
C THR A 247 -8.47 -14.74 -6.16
N LYS A 248 -8.83 -15.69 -5.29
CA LYS A 248 -9.32 -15.37 -3.93
C LYS A 248 -8.29 -14.59 -3.13
N THR A 249 -7.02 -14.99 -3.20
CA THR A 249 -5.93 -14.34 -2.46
C THR A 249 -5.76 -12.89 -2.91
N LEU A 250 -5.72 -12.64 -4.21
CA LEU A 250 -5.56 -11.30 -4.77
C LEU A 250 -6.79 -10.42 -4.55
N ALA A 251 -7.99 -11.02 -4.51
CA ALA A 251 -9.20 -10.32 -4.07
C ALA A 251 -9.09 -9.86 -2.62
N ILE A 252 -8.54 -10.68 -1.72
CA ILE A 252 -8.33 -10.32 -0.31
C ILE A 252 -7.33 -9.16 -0.18
N VAL A 253 -6.27 -9.14 -1.00
CA VAL A 253 -5.32 -8.00 -1.05
C VAL A 253 -6.02 -6.71 -1.46
N VAL A 254 -6.90 -6.76 -2.46
CA VAL A 254 -7.67 -5.59 -2.90
C VAL A 254 -8.65 -5.11 -1.83
N VAL A 255 -9.33 -6.04 -1.16
CA VAL A 255 -10.22 -5.71 -0.03
C VAL A 255 -9.42 -5.10 1.13
N ASN A 256 -8.25 -5.64 1.45
CA ASN A 256 -7.34 -5.09 2.46
C ASN A 256 -7.00 -3.62 2.18
N TYR A 257 -6.66 -3.30 0.92
CA TYR A 257 -6.41 -1.92 0.53
C TYR A 257 -7.62 -1.01 0.80
N PHE A 258 -8.81 -1.39 0.34
CA PHE A 258 -10.01 -0.59 0.57
C PHE A 258 -10.35 -0.44 2.05
N CYS A 259 -10.25 -1.50 2.85
CA CYS A 259 -10.48 -1.44 4.29
C CYS A 259 -9.50 -0.49 4.98
N CYS A 260 -8.24 -0.44 4.53
CA CYS A 260 -7.24 0.44 5.12
C CYS A 260 -7.38 1.90 4.69
N TRP A 261 -7.83 2.15 3.46
CA TRP A 261 -7.86 3.49 2.85
C TRP A 261 -9.20 4.22 2.98
N ILE A 262 -10.34 3.52 2.98
CA ILE A 262 -11.67 4.15 3.06
C ILE A 262 -11.84 5.00 4.33
N PRO A 263 -11.44 4.53 5.54
CA PRO A 263 -11.55 5.35 6.73
C PRO A 263 -10.75 6.65 6.62
N PHE A 264 -9.54 6.59 6.05
CA PHE A 264 -8.70 7.77 5.83
C PHE A 264 -9.35 8.77 4.86
N LEU A 265 -9.90 8.28 3.74
CA LEU A 265 -10.62 9.12 2.78
C LEU A 265 -11.83 9.80 3.43
N PHE A 266 -12.57 9.08 4.28
CA PHE A 266 -13.70 9.64 5.01
C PHE A 266 -13.26 10.78 5.93
N VAL A 267 -12.18 10.59 6.72
CA VAL A 267 -11.65 11.67 7.59
C VAL A 267 -11.16 12.87 6.79
N PHE A 268 -10.50 12.65 5.65
CA PHE A 268 -10.00 13.73 4.80
C PHE A 268 -11.13 14.67 4.35
N PHE A 269 -12.31 14.12 4.04
CA PHE A 269 -13.48 14.91 3.63
C PHE A 269 -14.31 15.47 4.78
N PHE A 270 -14.35 14.78 5.92
CA PHE A 270 -15.23 15.09 7.04
C PHE A 270 -14.46 15.49 8.31
N SER A 271 -13.28 16.09 8.15
CA SER A 271 -12.33 16.41 9.23
C SER A 271 -12.91 17.26 10.37
N PHE A 272 -13.97 18.03 10.12
CA PHE A 272 -14.70 18.80 11.13
C PHE A 272 -15.44 17.93 12.18
N LEU A 273 -15.69 16.64 11.89
CA LEU A 273 -16.54 15.78 12.72
C LEU A 273 -15.76 14.88 13.72
N ILE A 274 -14.42 14.90 13.73
CA ILE A 274 -13.61 13.84 14.36
C ILE A 274 -12.57 14.39 15.36
N VAL A 275 -12.46 13.72 16.50
CA VAL A 275 -11.57 14.06 17.64
C VAL A 275 -10.11 13.69 17.34
N ASN A 276 -9.14 14.46 17.86
CA ASN A 276 -7.70 14.35 17.63
C ASN A 276 -7.11 12.92 17.71
N LEU A 277 -7.54 12.07 18.65
CA LEU A 277 -6.99 10.71 18.80
C LEU A 277 -7.45 9.76 17.68
N LEU A 278 -8.71 9.87 17.24
CA LEU A 278 -9.24 9.07 16.13
C LEU A 278 -8.55 9.44 14.81
N LEU A 279 -8.18 10.71 14.66
CA LEU A 279 -7.45 11.20 13.49
C LEU A 279 -6.08 10.53 13.33
N VAL A 280 -5.35 10.31 14.43
CA VAL A 280 -4.05 9.62 14.43
C VAL A 280 -4.21 8.14 14.07
N ILE A 281 -5.19 7.45 14.66
CA ILE A 281 -5.45 6.03 14.38
C ILE A 281 -5.85 5.82 12.92
N ILE A 282 -6.74 6.68 12.41
CA ILE A 282 -7.21 6.58 11.03
C ILE A 282 -6.12 7.00 10.03
N GLY A 283 -5.28 7.98 10.37
CA GLY A 283 -4.11 8.38 9.60
C GLY A 283 -3.06 7.28 9.46
N PHE A 284 -2.95 6.40 10.46
CA PHE A 284 -2.02 5.26 10.43
C PHE A 284 -2.54 4.08 9.61
N LEU A 285 -3.85 3.94 9.45
CA LEU A 285 -4.49 2.78 8.83
C LEU A 285 -4.01 2.47 7.39
N PRO A 286 -3.79 3.46 6.50
CA PRO A 286 -3.19 3.23 5.19
C PRO A 286 -1.83 2.54 5.23
N LEU A 287 -1.02 2.79 6.27
CA LEU A 287 0.30 2.17 6.45
C LEU A 287 0.18 0.68 6.83
N VAL A 288 -0.94 0.30 7.45
CA VAL A 288 -1.24 -1.08 7.81
C VAL A 288 -1.40 -1.98 6.58
N ASN A 289 -1.87 -1.43 5.46
CA ASN A 289 -1.99 -2.16 4.19
C ASN A 289 -0.67 -2.84 3.78
N SER A 290 0.44 -2.11 3.85
CA SER A 290 1.76 -2.58 3.41
C SER A 290 2.34 -3.70 4.29
N LEU A 291 1.91 -3.79 5.54
CA LEU A 291 2.24 -4.89 6.45
C LEU A 291 1.38 -6.14 6.17
N ILE A 292 0.08 -5.94 5.95
CA ILE A 292 -0.88 -7.06 5.82
C ILE A 292 -0.65 -7.84 4.53
N ASN A 293 -0.17 -7.21 3.44
CA ASN A 293 0.02 -7.85 2.14
C ASN A 293 0.91 -9.13 2.22
N PRO A 294 2.14 -9.10 2.75
CA PRO A 294 2.93 -10.32 2.99
C PRO A 294 2.26 -11.35 3.89
N ILE A 295 1.48 -10.93 4.89
CA ILE A 295 0.75 -11.83 5.79
C ILE A 295 -0.31 -12.61 4.99
N ILE A 296 -1.07 -11.93 4.13
CA ILE A 296 -2.01 -12.58 3.21
C ILE A 296 -1.26 -13.61 2.34
N TYR A 297 -0.10 -13.26 1.79
CA TYR A 297 0.69 -14.20 1.00
C TYR A 297 1.13 -15.41 1.82
N ALA A 298 1.58 -15.20 3.06
CA ALA A 298 1.99 -16.26 3.97
C ALA A 298 0.86 -17.25 4.22
N PHE A 299 -0.38 -16.80 4.42
CA PHE A 299 -1.50 -17.71 4.66
C PHE A 299 -1.95 -18.45 3.40
N PHE A 300 -2.03 -17.75 2.27
CA PHE A 300 -2.74 -18.27 1.10
C PHE A 300 -1.84 -18.84 0.00
N TYR A 301 -0.57 -18.45 -0.10
CA TYR A 301 0.38 -18.98 -1.08
C TYR A 301 1.30 -20.07 -0.50
N PRO A 302 1.14 -21.34 -0.92
CA PRO A 302 2.01 -22.43 -0.45
C PRO A 302 3.48 -22.23 -0.84
N TRP A 303 3.73 -21.69 -2.04
CA TRP A 303 5.08 -21.43 -2.53
C TRP A 303 5.82 -20.46 -1.60
N PHE A 304 5.13 -19.43 -1.08
CA PHE A 304 5.76 -18.43 -0.23
C PHE A 304 6.18 -19.01 1.12
N LYS A 305 5.39 -19.92 1.70
CA LYS A 305 5.78 -20.66 2.91
C LYS A 305 7.06 -21.47 2.71
N VAL A 306 7.16 -22.15 1.56
CA VAL A 306 8.31 -23.00 1.22
C VAL A 306 9.55 -22.13 1.02
N THR A 307 9.46 -21.09 0.19
CA THR A 307 10.61 -20.21 -0.07
C THR A 307 11.03 -19.43 1.17
N ALA A 308 10.09 -18.89 1.96
CA ALA A 308 10.39 -18.22 3.22
C ALA A 308 11.11 -19.17 4.19
N LYS A 309 10.68 -20.44 4.31
CA LYS A 309 11.38 -21.44 5.12
C LYS A 309 12.82 -21.67 4.63
N HIS A 310 13.04 -21.78 3.33
CA HIS A 310 14.39 -21.93 2.77
C HIS A 310 15.27 -20.72 3.06
N ILE A 311 14.74 -19.50 2.91
CA ILE A 311 15.46 -18.26 3.18
C ILE A 311 15.81 -18.15 4.67
N LEU A 312 14.84 -18.38 5.56
CA LEU A 312 15.03 -18.26 7.01
C LEU A 312 15.95 -19.35 7.57
N THR A 313 16.01 -20.52 6.94
CA THR A 313 16.95 -21.59 7.30
C THR A 313 18.28 -21.51 6.55
N LEU A 314 18.50 -20.45 5.75
CA LEU A 314 19.69 -20.25 4.91
C LEU A 314 19.98 -21.41 3.94
N ASN A 315 18.97 -22.23 3.63
CA ASN A 315 19.07 -23.38 2.72
C ASN A 315 18.71 -22.97 1.29
N LEU A 316 19.44 -22.00 0.74
CA LEU A 316 19.30 -21.53 -0.64
C LEU A 316 20.06 -22.44 -1.62
N ARG A 317 19.72 -23.74 -1.66
CA ARG A 317 20.23 -24.61 -2.74
C ARG A 317 19.55 -24.20 -4.05
N ARG A 318 20.34 -23.86 -5.07
CA ARG A 318 19.89 -23.65 -6.45
C ARG A 318 19.11 -24.88 -6.90
N SER A 319 17.79 -24.76 -7.02
CA SER A 319 16.95 -25.66 -7.81
C SER A 319 16.60 -24.99 -9.12
#